data_AF-A0A354YDK6-F1
#
_entry.id   AF-A0A354YDK6-F1
#
_cell.length_a   1.000
_cell.length_b   1.000
_cell.length_c   1.000
_cell.angle_alpha   90.00
_cell.angle_beta   90.00
_cell.angle_gamma   90.00
#
_symmetry.space_group_name_H-M   'P 1'
#
loop_
_entity.id
_entity.type
_entity.pdbx_description
1 polymer ?
#
loop_
_entity_poly.entity_id
_entity_poly.type
_entity_poly.pdbx_seq_one_letter_code
_entity_poly.pdbx_strand_id
1 'polypeptide(L)'
;MGTFSLWQLVVMAIVTFGIVVPAVLAAWMIWRCPGRSEALARAQEEYQAQAQAYAAQLKAAVERAFGVFESKLAGHEQAGSQLTSARAMFDLWIEAAEEAYASVALSEEFREVYGAFANAQMRLRAALQREIEQVSDRLGMPTRSEMDAAHRRIAELERVVRRLLAASGAAPKAADAADGRLAIVLAEIQLYRDQHPQGPLPARLVEKAKARVAEADAASKTAYERQATISTAAYVLQNADDAPAAEALLLAELQRSHTPYYYMPELADLAEQRGDAQAAVEWLRKAYEGAEGPATRVQWGVLYVDGLVRLTPQDAGAIEAATNRVIADLDAQPESYHQRTRQRFERLGKTLTEWSRHNHGNATLARLQKRMLQSCGTRQAADAGAACERWLQG
;
A
#
# COMPACT_ATOMS: atom_id res chain seq x y z
N MET A 1 -41.64 29.26 30.66
CA MET A 1 -40.46 28.37 30.58
C MET A 1 -40.34 27.93 29.13
N GLY A 2 -39.37 28.49 28.41
CA GLY A 2 -39.31 28.43 26.94
C GLY A 2 -38.81 27.07 26.42
N THR A 3 -39.51 26.55 25.43
CA THR A 3 -39.18 25.33 24.68
C THR A 3 -38.00 25.60 23.75
N PHE A 4 -36.86 24.95 24.00
CA PHE A 4 -35.75 24.95 23.07
C PHE A 4 -36.10 24.07 21.86
N SER A 5 -35.93 24.63 20.65
CA SER A 5 -36.11 23.91 19.39
C SER A 5 -34.97 22.90 19.21
N LEU A 6 -35.28 21.72 18.65
CA LEU A 6 -34.31 20.66 18.31
C LEU A 6 -33.12 21.19 17.50
N TRP A 7 -33.33 22.29 16.76
CA TRP A 7 -32.31 22.97 15.96
C TRP A 7 -31.23 23.66 16.82
N GLN A 8 -31.58 24.19 18.00
CA GLN A 8 -30.62 24.82 18.91
C GLN A 8 -29.71 23.79 19.62
N LEU A 9 -30.22 22.59 19.89
CA LEU A 9 -29.41 21.49 20.45
C LEU A 9 -28.41 20.94 19.42
N VAL A 10 -28.81 20.86 18.16
CA VAL A 10 -27.93 20.42 17.06
C VAL A 10 -26.81 21.45 16.79
N VAL A 11 -27.12 22.75 16.80
CA VAL A 11 -26.10 23.80 16.67
C VAL A 11 -25.15 23.82 17.87
N MET A 12 -25.64 23.62 19.10
CA MET A 12 -24.77 23.47 20.28
C MET A 12 -23.83 22.27 20.14
N ALA A 13 -24.32 21.12 19.67
CA ALA A 13 -23.47 19.94 19.48
C ALA A 13 -22.38 20.13 18.42
N ILE A 14 -22.70 20.85 17.32
CA ILE A 14 -21.75 21.18 16.24
C ILE A 14 -20.65 22.12 16.73
N VAL A 15 -20.98 23.15 17.51
CA VAL A 15 -20.02 24.14 18.02
C VAL A 15 -19.13 23.56 19.12
N THR A 16 -19.62 22.57 19.88
CA THR A 16 -18.91 22.06 21.06
C THR A 16 -17.98 20.87 20.75
N PHE A 17 -18.24 20.06 19.71
CA PHE A 17 -17.51 18.80 19.49
C PHE A 17 -16.84 18.60 18.13
N GLY A 18 -16.91 19.55 17.20
CA GLY A 18 -15.92 19.71 16.11
C GLY A 18 -15.61 18.50 15.21
N ILE A 19 -16.42 17.46 15.18
CA ILE A 19 -16.22 16.26 14.36
C ILE A 19 -17.61 15.77 13.92
N VAL A 20 -17.66 15.16 12.73
CA VAL A 20 -18.73 14.29 12.21
C VAL A 20 -19.68 14.94 11.19
N VAL A 21 -19.14 15.33 10.04
CA VAL A 21 -19.89 15.39 8.77
C VAL A 21 -20.09 13.99 8.14
N PRO A 22 -19.15 13.01 8.25
CA PRO A 22 -19.31 11.70 7.60
C PRO A 22 -20.39 10.80 8.20
N ALA A 23 -20.53 10.72 9.54
CA ALA A 23 -21.49 9.80 10.15
C ALA A 23 -22.95 10.29 10.05
N VAL A 24 -23.16 11.60 9.97
CA VAL A 24 -24.49 12.18 9.72
C VAL A 24 -24.95 11.89 8.28
N LEU A 25 -24.04 11.95 7.30
CA LEU A 25 -24.30 11.57 5.91
C LEU A 25 -24.53 10.06 5.75
N ALA A 26 -23.76 9.23 6.48
CA ALA A 26 -23.97 7.78 6.51
C ALA A 26 -25.34 7.42 7.13
N ALA A 27 -25.69 8.03 8.27
CA ALA A 27 -27.00 7.84 8.90
C ALA A 27 -28.16 8.34 8.00
N TRP A 28 -27.96 9.44 7.29
CA TRP A 28 -28.96 10.00 6.35
C TRP A 28 -29.16 9.11 5.11
N MET A 29 -28.09 8.50 4.58
CA MET A 29 -28.18 7.56 3.46
C MET A 29 -28.79 6.21 3.85
N ILE A 30 -28.49 5.70 5.05
CA ILE A 30 -29.08 4.47 5.61
C ILE A 30 -30.60 4.63 5.77
N TRP A 31 -31.09 5.82 6.10
CA TRP A 31 -32.51 6.08 6.32
C TRP A 31 -33.37 6.14 5.04
N ARG A 32 -32.77 6.27 3.84
CA ARG A 32 -33.50 6.61 2.59
C ARG A 32 -33.86 5.42 1.68
N CYS A 33 -33.70 4.16 2.11
CA CYS A 33 -34.03 2.97 1.30
C CYS A 33 -34.71 1.84 2.11
N PRO A 34 -36.05 1.74 2.11
CA PRO A 34 -36.80 0.92 3.09
C PRO A 34 -36.66 -0.61 2.95
N GLY A 35 -36.35 -1.15 1.76
CA GLY A 35 -36.24 -2.61 1.54
C GLY A 35 -34.82 -3.17 1.58
N ARG A 36 -33.80 -2.30 1.77
CA ARG A 36 -32.37 -2.67 1.63
C ARG A 36 -31.67 -2.91 2.96
N SER A 37 -32.29 -2.50 4.07
CA SER A 37 -31.81 -2.65 5.45
C SER A 37 -32.32 -3.91 6.14
N GLU A 38 -33.15 -4.74 5.50
CA GLU A 38 -33.82 -5.85 6.19
C GLU A 38 -32.86 -6.91 6.71
N ALA A 39 -31.84 -7.30 5.94
CA ALA A 39 -30.89 -8.33 6.36
C ALA A 39 -29.98 -7.82 7.50
N LEU A 40 -29.57 -6.55 7.45
CA LEU A 40 -28.80 -5.93 8.53
C LEU A 40 -29.66 -5.76 9.79
N ALA A 41 -30.91 -5.30 9.65
CA ALA A 41 -31.85 -5.13 10.74
C ALA A 41 -32.14 -6.48 11.42
N ARG A 42 -32.42 -7.54 10.66
CA ARG A 42 -32.61 -8.90 11.19
C ARG A 42 -31.37 -9.41 11.91
N ALA A 43 -30.18 -9.20 11.36
CA ALA A 43 -28.94 -9.60 12.03
C ALA A 43 -28.68 -8.80 13.32
N GLN A 44 -29.10 -7.54 13.37
CA GLN A 44 -29.02 -6.69 14.56
C GLN A 44 -30.02 -7.13 15.64
N GLU A 45 -31.26 -7.41 15.26
CA GLU A 45 -32.29 -7.95 16.16
C GLU A 45 -31.86 -9.32 16.73
N GLU A 46 -31.37 -10.22 15.88
CA GLU A 46 -30.85 -11.52 16.31
C GLU A 46 -29.68 -11.37 17.28
N TYR A 47 -28.72 -10.49 16.98
CA TYR A 47 -27.61 -10.19 17.89
C TYR A 47 -28.11 -9.64 19.24
N GLN A 48 -29.07 -8.71 19.24
CA GLN A 48 -29.62 -8.16 20.47
C GLN A 48 -30.31 -9.22 21.32
N ALA A 49 -31.11 -10.10 20.70
CA ALA A 49 -31.77 -11.20 21.40
C ALA A 49 -30.75 -12.18 22.03
N GLN A 50 -29.72 -12.59 21.28
CA GLN A 50 -28.69 -13.50 21.79
C GLN A 50 -27.79 -12.84 22.84
N ALA A 51 -27.50 -11.54 22.71
CA ALA A 51 -26.76 -10.78 23.71
C ALA A 51 -27.52 -10.70 25.04
N GLN A 52 -28.85 -10.53 24.99
CA GLN A 52 -29.70 -10.54 26.18
C GLN A 52 -29.73 -11.93 26.84
N ALA A 53 -29.84 -13.01 26.04
CA ALA A 53 -29.79 -14.37 26.55
C ALA A 53 -28.44 -14.67 27.24
N TYR A 54 -27.33 -14.26 26.63
CA TYR A 54 -26.00 -14.39 27.22
C TYR A 54 -25.84 -13.55 28.51
N ALA A 55 -26.31 -12.31 28.51
CA ALA A 55 -26.29 -11.46 29.69
C ALA A 55 -27.12 -12.05 30.85
N ALA A 56 -28.24 -12.72 30.55
CA ALA A 56 -29.05 -13.42 31.54
C ALA A 56 -28.27 -14.58 32.20
N GLN A 57 -27.49 -15.34 31.43
CA GLN A 57 -26.62 -16.39 31.97
C GLN A 57 -25.53 -15.84 32.90
N LEU A 58 -24.90 -14.72 32.51
CA LEU A 58 -23.92 -14.04 33.37
C LEU A 58 -24.58 -13.50 34.65
N LYS A 59 -25.78 -12.93 34.56
CA LYS A 59 -26.54 -12.47 35.72
C LYS A 59 -26.85 -13.62 36.67
N ALA A 60 -27.30 -14.76 36.16
CA ALA A 60 -27.58 -15.95 36.96
C ALA A 60 -26.31 -16.52 37.63
N ALA A 61 -25.13 -16.37 37.00
CA ALA A 61 -23.84 -16.71 37.61
C ALA A 61 -23.52 -15.82 38.81
N VAL A 62 -23.72 -14.51 38.65
CA VAL A 62 -23.49 -13.52 39.73
C VAL A 62 -24.47 -13.72 40.89
N GLU A 63 -25.75 -13.99 40.60
CA GLU A 63 -26.75 -14.30 41.62
C GLU A 63 -26.37 -15.57 42.42
N ARG A 64 -25.84 -16.59 41.75
CA ARG A 64 -25.29 -17.78 42.41
C ARG A 64 -24.05 -17.48 43.24
N ALA A 65 -23.16 -16.61 42.77
CA ALA A 65 -21.96 -16.22 43.51
C ALA A 65 -22.30 -15.63 44.89
N PHE A 66 -23.36 -14.83 44.98
CA PHE A 66 -23.85 -14.33 46.27
C PHE A 66 -24.28 -15.47 47.21
N GLY A 67 -25.02 -16.47 46.72
CA GLY A 67 -25.41 -17.63 47.54
C GLY A 67 -24.23 -18.49 47.99
N VAL A 68 -23.24 -18.71 47.11
CA VAL A 68 -22.00 -19.43 47.47
C VAL A 68 -21.21 -18.63 48.51
N PHE A 69 -21.12 -17.32 48.34
CA PHE A 69 -20.43 -16.43 49.28
C PHE A 69 -21.09 -16.42 50.66
N GLU A 70 -22.42 -16.31 50.75
CA GLU A 70 -23.16 -16.39 52.02
C GLU A 70 -22.93 -17.72 52.73
N SER A 71 -22.93 -18.84 51.99
CA SER A 71 -22.63 -20.17 52.53
C SER A 71 -21.21 -20.26 53.10
N LYS A 72 -20.21 -19.76 52.36
CA LYS A 72 -18.81 -19.74 52.83
C LYS A 72 -18.63 -18.84 54.06
N LEU A 73 -19.31 -17.70 54.09
CA LEU A 73 -19.29 -16.79 55.24
C LEU A 73 -19.85 -17.45 56.51
N ALA A 74 -20.99 -18.13 56.40
CA ALA A 74 -21.59 -18.87 57.51
C ALA A 74 -20.67 -20.01 58.01
N GLY A 75 -19.93 -20.67 57.10
CA GLY A 75 -18.92 -21.67 57.45
C GLY A 75 -17.75 -21.10 58.27
N HIS A 76 -17.27 -19.90 57.92
CA HIS A 76 -16.21 -19.21 58.67
C HIS A 76 -16.65 -18.78 60.08
N GLU A 77 -17.91 -18.37 60.24
CA GLU A 77 -18.50 -18.03 61.54
C GLU A 77 -18.61 -19.27 62.46
N GLN A 78 -19.02 -20.42 61.92
CA GLN A 78 -19.13 -21.67 62.68
C GLN A 78 -17.77 -22.27 63.05
N ALA A 79 -16.74 -22.09 62.21
CA ALA A 79 -15.38 -22.57 62.45
C ALA A 79 -14.57 -21.68 63.43
N GLY A 80 -15.14 -20.57 63.91
CA GLY A 80 -14.48 -19.66 64.84
C GLY A 80 -13.35 -18.82 64.23
N SER A 81 -13.18 -18.84 62.90
CA SER A 81 -12.20 -18.03 62.18
C SER A 81 -12.80 -16.68 61.80
N GLN A 82 -12.35 -15.59 62.43
CA GLN A 82 -12.78 -14.25 62.05
C GLN A 82 -12.11 -13.78 60.75
N LEU A 83 -12.88 -13.24 59.81
CA LEU A 83 -12.33 -12.52 58.65
C LEU A 83 -11.77 -11.17 59.14
N THR A 84 -10.45 -11.12 59.37
CA THR A 84 -9.78 -10.00 60.06
C THR A 84 -9.47 -8.80 59.16
N SER A 85 -9.79 -8.85 57.86
CA SER A 85 -9.51 -7.75 56.93
C SER A 85 -10.49 -7.68 55.76
N ALA A 86 -10.66 -6.47 55.21
CA ALA A 86 -11.42 -6.25 53.99
C ALA A 86 -10.86 -7.03 52.79
N ARG A 87 -9.54 -7.26 52.75
CA ARG A 87 -8.89 -8.07 51.71
C ARG A 87 -9.32 -9.54 51.79
N ALA A 88 -9.36 -10.12 52.98
CA ALA A 88 -9.82 -11.50 53.16
C ALA A 88 -11.28 -11.69 52.74
N MET A 89 -12.13 -10.66 52.91
CA MET A 89 -13.50 -10.67 52.40
C MET A 89 -13.55 -10.65 50.86
N PHE A 90 -12.71 -9.84 50.22
CA PHE A 90 -12.61 -9.82 48.75
C PHE A 90 -12.06 -11.12 48.18
N ASP A 91 -11.04 -11.71 48.81
CA ASP A 91 -10.48 -13.00 48.38
C ASP A 91 -11.55 -14.10 48.45
N LEU A 92 -12.35 -14.14 49.54
CA LEU A 92 -13.47 -15.06 49.69
C LEU A 92 -14.58 -14.84 48.64
N TRP A 93 -14.87 -13.58 48.32
CA TRP A 93 -15.81 -13.24 47.25
C TRP A 93 -15.31 -13.70 45.88
N ILE A 94 -14.02 -13.51 45.57
CA ILE A 94 -13.42 -13.97 44.32
C ILE A 94 -13.52 -15.49 44.20
N GLU A 95 -13.17 -16.24 45.25
CA GLU A 95 -13.31 -17.69 45.25
C GLU A 95 -14.76 -18.15 45.03
N ALA A 96 -15.72 -17.50 45.71
CA ALA A 96 -17.15 -17.80 45.54
C ALA A 96 -17.65 -17.46 44.13
N ALA A 97 -17.18 -16.34 43.56
CA ALA A 97 -17.53 -15.93 42.20
C ALA A 97 -16.91 -16.84 41.15
N GLU A 98 -15.66 -17.28 41.32
CA GLU A 98 -15.00 -18.23 40.43
C GLU A 98 -15.69 -19.60 40.45
N GLU A 99 -16.05 -20.10 41.64
CA GLU A 99 -16.78 -21.35 41.80
C GLU A 99 -18.17 -21.30 41.15
N ALA A 100 -18.93 -20.23 41.40
CA ALA A 100 -20.24 -20.02 40.81
C ALA A 100 -20.15 -19.85 39.28
N TYR A 101 -19.18 -19.07 38.79
CA TYR A 101 -18.97 -18.88 37.36
C TYR A 101 -18.54 -20.17 36.67
N ALA A 102 -17.64 -20.97 37.26
CA ALA A 102 -17.23 -22.26 36.72
C ALA A 102 -18.42 -23.22 36.54
N SER A 103 -19.35 -23.24 37.50
CA SER A 103 -20.58 -24.04 37.39
C SER A 103 -21.47 -23.62 36.21
N VAL A 104 -21.47 -22.33 35.84
CA VAL A 104 -22.23 -21.79 34.70
C VAL A 104 -21.48 -22.02 33.40
N ALA A 105 -20.20 -21.67 33.35
CA ALA A 105 -19.40 -21.70 32.14
C ALA A 105 -19.20 -23.13 31.60
N LEU A 106 -19.21 -24.13 32.47
CA LEU A 106 -19.11 -25.54 32.08
C LEU A 106 -20.47 -26.16 31.69
N SER A 107 -21.57 -25.45 31.90
CA SER A 107 -22.90 -25.95 31.56
C SER A 107 -23.10 -26.07 30.05
N GLU A 108 -23.97 -26.99 29.62
CA GLU A 108 -24.34 -27.15 28.21
C GLU A 108 -25.15 -25.95 27.71
N GLU A 109 -26.05 -25.44 28.54
CA GLU A 109 -26.85 -24.24 28.28
C GLU A 109 -25.97 -23.01 27.99
N PHE A 110 -24.91 -22.78 28.79
CA PHE A 110 -23.99 -21.67 28.55
C PHE A 110 -23.23 -21.82 27.23
N ARG A 111 -22.79 -23.05 26.89
CA ARG A 111 -22.10 -23.32 25.62
C ARG A 111 -23.00 -23.03 24.42
N GLU A 112 -24.27 -23.43 24.47
CA GLU A 112 -25.25 -23.15 23.42
C GLU A 112 -25.52 -21.65 23.28
N VAL A 113 -25.82 -20.95 24.38
CA VAL A 113 -26.11 -19.51 24.39
C VAL A 113 -24.90 -18.70 23.92
N TYR A 114 -23.70 -19.04 24.40
CA TYR A 114 -22.47 -18.37 23.97
C TYR A 114 -22.17 -18.62 22.48
N GLY A 115 -22.34 -19.85 22.01
CA GLY A 115 -22.19 -20.20 20.59
C GLY A 115 -23.18 -19.45 19.71
N ALA A 116 -24.45 -19.37 20.11
CA ALA A 116 -25.48 -18.62 19.41
C ALA A 116 -25.17 -17.11 19.37
N PHE A 117 -24.72 -16.54 20.50
CA PHE A 117 -24.27 -15.15 20.58
C PHE A 117 -23.09 -14.85 19.66
N ALA A 118 -22.02 -15.67 19.71
CA ALA A 118 -20.85 -15.49 18.87
C ALA A 118 -21.20 -15.61 17.38
N ASN A 119 -22.04 -16.57 17.01
CA ASN A 119 -22.53 -16.73 15.64
C ASN A 119 -23.36 -15.51 15.18
N ALA A 120 -24.28 -15.02 16.01
CA ALA A 120 -25.07 -13.83 15.71
C ALA A 120 -24.18 -12.59 15.54
N GLN A 121 -23.15 -12.43 16.40
CA GLN A 121 -22.18 -11.36 16.28
C GLN A 121 -21.40 -11.43 14.95
N MET A 122 -21.00 -12.62 14.51
CA MET A 122 -20.32 -12.78 13.22
C MET A 122 -21.24 -12.48 12.03
N ARG A 123 -22.51 -12.88 12.10
CA ARG A 123 -23.51 -12.54 11.07
C ARG A 123 -23.74 -11.04 10.98
N LEU A 124 -23.85 -10.36 12.11
CA LEU A 124 -23.97 -8.89 12.16
C LEU A 124 -22.73 -8.23 11.54
N ARG A 125 -21.53 -8.64 11.93
CA ARG A 125 -20.27 -8.11 11.35
C ARG A 125 -20.21 -8.30 9.84
N ALA A 126 -20.60 -9.48 9.34
CA ALA A 126 -20.64 -9.76 7.90
C ALA A 126 -21.69 -8.89 7.18
N ALA A 127 -22.84 -8.63 7.81
CA ALA A 127 -23.86 -7.75 7.26
C ALA A 127 -23.37 -6.29 7.17
N LEU A 128 -22.73 -5.76 8.22
CA LEU A 128 -22.13 -4.43 8.17
C LEU A 128 -21.04 -4.32 7.10
N GLN A 129 -20.17 -5.33 6.99
CA GLN A 129 -19.10 -5.32 5.98
C GLN A 129 -19.68 -5.25 4.55
N ARG A 130 -20.76 -5.96 4.26
CA ARG A 130 -21.44 -5.88 2.96
C ARG A 130 -21.96 -4.48 2.65
N GLU A 131 -22.51 -3.78 3.63
CA GLU A 131 -22.98 -2.40 3.44
C GLU A 131 -21.80 -1.45 3.17
N ILE A 132 -20.70 -1.59 3.93
CA ILE A 132 -19.49 -0.79 3.75
C ILE A 132 -18.88 -1.01 2.36
N GLU A 133 -18.78 -2.26 1.92
CA GLU A 133 -18.22 -2.60 0.61
C GLU A 133 -19.09 -2.04 -0.53
N GLN A 134 -20.42 -2.11 -0.44
CA GLN A 134 -21.30 -1.53 -1.45
C GLN A 134 -21.24 0.00 -1.53
N VAL A 135 -21.09 0.69 -0.40
CA VAL A 135 -20.89 2.15 -0.39
C VAL A 135 -19.53 2.50 -0.99
N SER A 136 -18.50 1.73 -0.65
CA SER A 136 -17.13 1.94 -1.17
C SER A 136 -17.09 1.75 -2.69
N ASP A 137 -17.73 0.68 -3.21
CA ASP A 137 -17.85 0.40 -4.64
C ASP A 137 -18.52 1.56 -5.40
N ARG A 138 -19.65 2.08 -4.91
CA ARG A 138 -20.33 3.23 -5.53
C ARG A 138 -19.50 4.51 -5.55
N LEU A 139 -18.56 4.65 -4.61
CA LEU A 139 -17.65 5.78 -4.54
C LEU A 139 -16.33 5.52 -5.29
N GLY A 140 -16.20 4.38 -5.97
CA GLY A 140 -14.99 3.97 -6.68
C GLY A 140 -13.80 3.70 -5.76
N MET A 141 -14.04 3.38 -4.49
CA MET A 141 -13.02 3.05 -3.51
C MET A 141 -12.78 1.53 -3.46
N PRO A 142 -11.53 1.06 -3.41
CA PRO A 142 -11.22 -0.36 -3.32
C PRO A 142 -11.86 -1.03 -2.10
N THR A 143 -12.50 -2.18 -2.31
CA THR A 143 -13.11 -2.97 -1.24
C THR A 143 -12.17 -4.06 -0.72
N ARG A 144 -12.42 -4.55 0.50
CA ARG A 144 -11.64 -5.66 1.08
C ARG A 144 -11.80 -6.94 0.27
N SER A 145 -13.02 -7.25 -0.17
CA SER A 145 -13.29 -8.41 -1.04
C SER A 145 -12.54 -8.35 -2.38
N GLU A 146 -12.46 -7.17 -3.01
CA GLU A 146 -11.66 -6.99 -4.24
C GLU A 146 -10.17 -7.17 -3.99
N MET A 147 -9.65 -6.63 -2.89
CA MET A 147 -8.26 -6.83 -2.50
C MET A 147 -7.96 -8.31 -2.23
N ASP A 148 -8.81 -9.01 -1.49
CA ASP A 148 -8.63 -10.44 -1.23
C ASP A 148 -8.74 -11.27 -2.53
N ALA A 149 -9.63 -10.89 -3.45
CA ALA A 149 -9.74 -11.52 -4.76
C ALA A 149 -8.48 -11.28 -5.62
N ALA A 150 -7.92 -10.07 -5.59
CA ALA A 150 -6.67 -9.74 -6.25
C ALA A 150 -5.51 -10.56 -5.70
N HIS A 151 -5.36 -10.63 -4.37
CA HIS A 151 -4.34 -11.45 -3.72
C HIS A 151 -4.47 -12.94 -4.07
N ARG A 152 -5.69 -13.49 -4.03
CA ARG A 152 -5.94 -14.89 -4.44
C ARG A 152 -5.55 -15.13 -5.90
N ARG A 153 -5.84 -14.17 -6.78
CA ARG A 153 -5.53 -14.29 -8.21
C ARG A 153 -4.02 -14.18 -8.47
N ILE A 154 -3.31 -13.33 -7.74
CA ILE A 154 -1.84 -13.27 -7.75
C ILE A 154 -1.26 -14.62 -7.31
N ALA A 155 -1.70 -15.15 -6.17
CA ALA A 155 -1.22 -16.43 -5.67
C ALA A 155 -1.51 -17.58 -6.65
N GLU A 156 -2.67 -17.59 -7.30
CA GLU A 156 -2.98 -18.60 -8.31
C GLU A 156 -2.14 -18.45 -9.58
N LEU A 157 -1.90 -17.22 -10.03
CA LEU A 157 -0.98 -16.95 -11.14
C LEU A 157 0.43 -17.43 -10.82
N GLU A 158 0.94 -17.16 -9.62
CA GLU A 158 2.25 -17.69 -9.20
C GLU A 158 2.28 -19.22 -9.22
N ARG A 159 1.22 -19.90 -8.78
CA ARG A 159 1.15 -21.36 -8.85
C ARG A 159 1.12 -21.87 -10.29
N VAL A 160 0.37 -21.21 -11.17
CA VAL A 160 0.32 -21.55 -12.60
C VAL A 160 1.70 -21.36 -13.23
N VAL A 161 2.37 -20.22 -12.97
CA VAL A 161 3.74 -19.95 -13.44
C VAL A 161 4.70 -21.03 -12.94
N ARG A 162 4.69 -21.37 -11.64
CA ARG A 162 5.53 -22.44 -11.08
C ARG A 162 5.25 -23.80 -11.74
N ARG A 163 3.99 -24.14 -11.99
CA ARG A 163 3.61 -25.38 -12.69
C ARG A 163 4.12 -25.40 -14.13
N LEU A 164 4.04 -24.28 -14.85
CA LEU A 164 4.55 -24.16 -16.22
C LEU A 164 6.07 -24.30 -16.26
N LEU A 165 6.79 -23.67 -15.33
CA LEU A 165 8.25 -23.80 -15.18
C LEU A 165 8.66 -25.23 -14.81
N ALA A 166 7.91 -25.90 -13.93
CA ALA A 166 8.18 -27.30 -13.59
C ALA A 166 7.89 -28.26 -14.75
N ALA A 167 6.80 -28.02 -15.49
CA ALA A 167 6.43 -28.80 -16.68
C ALA A 167 7.43 -28.62 -17.83
N SER A 168 8.15 -27.49 -17.88
CA SER A 168 9.23 -27.29 -18.85
C SER A 168 10.52 -28.06 -18.52
N GLY A 169 10.56 -28.83 -17.42
CA GLY A 169 11.71 -29.64 -17.03
C GLY A 169 12.97 -28.83 -16.66
N ALA A 170 12.83 -27.52 -16.52
CA ALA A 170 13.94 -26.65 -16.17
C ALA A 170 14.13 -26.68 -14.65
N ALA A 171 15.21 -27.29 -14.17
CA ALA A 171 15.71 -26.96 -12.84
C ALA A 171 15.98 -25.44 -12.80
N PRO A 172 15.65 -24.73 -11.70
CA PRO A 172 15.95 -23.30 -11.62
C PRO A 172 17.43 -23.10 -11.88
N LYS A 173 17.75 -22.21 -12.82
CA LYS A 173 19.14 -21.93 -13.14
C LYS A 173 19.83 -21.37 -11.90
N ALA A 174 21.16 -21.47 -11.85
CA ALA A 174 21.94 -20.90 -10.75
C ALA A 174 21.63 -19.39 -10.55
N ALA A 175 21.37 -18.66 -11.64
CA ALA A 175 20.92 -17.27 -11.61
C ALA A 175 19.54 -17.12 -10.93
N ASP A 176 18.55 -17.94 -11.28
CA ASP A 176 17.20 -17.88 -10.67
C ASP A 176 17.25 -18.15 -9.15
N ALA A 177 18.09 -19.11 -8.74
CA ALA A 177 18.31 -19.41 -7.33
C ALA A 177 19.07 -18.28 -6.60
N ALA A 178 19.98 -17.60 -7.28
CA ALA A 178 20.65 -16.41 -6.75
C ALA A 178 19.68 -15.22 -6.63
N ASP A 179 18.84 -14.96 -7.63
CA ASP A 179 17.83 -13.91 -7.60
C ASP A 179 16.82 -14.13 -6.47
N GLY A 180 16.36 -15.38 -6.26
CA GLY A 180 15.53 -15.71 -5.11
C GLY A 180 16.21 -15.41 -3.77
N ARG A 181 17.53 -15.57 -3.69
CA ARG A 181 18.32 -15.25 -2.50
C ARG A 181 18.53 -13.74 -2.31
N LEU A 182 18.60 -12.96 -3.40
CA LEU A 182 18.56 -11.49 -3.35
C LEU A 182 17.20 -11.00 -2.83
N ALA A 183 16.10 -11.55 -3.33
CA ALA A 183 14.75 -11.20 -2.87
C ALA A 183 14.55 -11.48 -1.37
N ILE A 184 15.06 -12.61 -0.87
CA ILE A 184 14.99 -12.94 0.56
C ILE A 184 15.75 -11.92 1.42
N VAL A 185 16.98 -11.57 1.06
CA VAL A 185 17.76 -10.62 1.88
C VAL A 185 17.19 -9.21 1.81
N LEU A 186 16.63 -8.80 0.66
CA LEU A 186 15.90 -7.55 0.54
C LEU A 186 14.68 -7.51 1.47
N ALA A 187 13.90 -8.59 1.53
CA ALA A 187 12.75 -8.69 2.43
C ALA A 187 13.17 -8.64 3.91
N GLU A 188 14.31 -9.25 4.27
CA GLU A 188 14.87 -9.15 5.62
C GLU A 188 15.29 -7.72 5.98
N ILE A 189 15.92 -7.00 5.04
CA ILE A 189 16.27 -5.57 5.19
C ILE A 189 15.00 -4.74 5.40
N GLN A 190 13.99 -4.92 4.55
CA GLN A 190 12.75 -4.14 4.64
C GLN A 190 12.03 -4.40 5.97
N LEU A 191 11.90 -5.68 6.37
CA LEU A 191 11.30 -6.04 7.65
C LEU A 191 12.05 -5.41 8.83
N TYR A 192 13.38 -5.36 8.77
CA TYR A 192 14.16 -4.71 9.81
C TYR A 192 13.88 -3.20 9.87
N ARG A 193 13.85 -2.53 8.71
CA ARG A 193 13.56 -1.09 8.61
C ARG A 193 12.14 -0.74 9.09
N ASP A 194 11.16 -1.58 8.78
CA ASP A 194 9.78 -1.39 9.26
C ASP A 194 9.70 -1.45 10.79
N GLN A 195 10.52 -2.31 11.41
CA GLN A 195 10.63 -2.43 12.87
C GLN A 195 11.52 -1.33 13.49
N HIS A 196 12.47 -0.80 12.73
CA HIS A 196 13.46 0.18 13.19
C HIS A 196 13.63 1.33 12.18
N PRO A 197 12.64 2.23 12.03
CA PRO A 197 12.62 3.22 10.95
C PRO A 197 13.78 4.22 10.95
N GLN A 198 14.46 4.38 12.09
CA GLN A 198 15.55 5.33 12.30
C GLN A 198 16.85 4.63 12.77
N GLY A 199 16.86 3.29 12.81
CA GLY A 199 17.99 2.51 13.30
C GLY A 199 18.94 2.11 12.16
N PRO A 200 20.27 2.07 12.39
CA PRO A 200 21.20 1.56 11.39
C PRO A 200 20.97 0.05 11.18
N LEU A 201 21.22 -0.43 9.96
CA LEU A 201 21.13 -1.86 9.67
C LEU A 201 22.17 -2.66 10.47
N PRO A 202 21.83 -3.86 10.98
CA PRO A 202 22.79 -4.71 11.66
C PRO A 202 23.91 -5.12 10.71
N ALA A 203 25.17 -5.02 11.13
CA ALA A 203 26.33 -5.37 10.30
C ALA A 203 26.22 -6.78 9.66
N ARG A 204 25.71 -7.76 10.41
CA ARG A 204 25.45 -9.12 9.90
C ARG A 204 24.51 -9.18 8.69
N LEU A 205 23.53 -8.27 8.63
CA LEU A 205 22.54 -8.21 7.56
C LEU A 205 23.14 -7.54 6.32
N VAL A 206 23.93 -6.49 6.52
CA VAL A 206 24.71 -5.83 5.46
C VAL A 206 25.71 -6.82 4.84
N GLU A 207 26.47 -7.55 5.64
CA GLU A 207 27.41 -8.57 5.15
C GLU A 207 26.70 -9.71 4.41
N LYS A 208 25.53 -10.15 4.90
CA LYS A 208 24.70 -11.12 4.18
C LYS A 208 24.26 -10.58 2.83
N ALA A 209 23.82 -9.33 2.75
CA ALA A 209 23.40 -8.69 1.50
C ALA A 209 24.54 -8.67 0.48
N LYS A 210 25.73 -8.22 0.90
CA LYS A 210 26.95 -8.21 0.07
C LYS A 210 27.32 -9.60 -0.44
N ALA A 211 27.27 -10.61 0.43
CA ALA A 211 27.57 -11.98 0.03
C ALA A 211 26.57 -12.51 -1.02
N ARG A 212 25.28 -12.21 -0.89
CA ARG A 212 24.25 -12.62 -1.88
C ARG A 212 24.40 -11.88 -3.21
N VAL A 213 24.81 -10.62 -3.17
CA VAL A 213 25.12 -9.84 -4.37
C VAL A 213 26.33 -10.42 -5.10
N ALA A 214 27.43 -10.71 -4.40
CA ALA A 214 28.60 -11.33 -5.01
C ALA A 214 28.30 -12.71 -5.60
N GLU A 215 27.48 -13.51 -4.92
CA GLU A 215 27.03 -14.81 -5.43
C GLU A 215 26.18 -14.66 -6.69
N ALA A 216 25.25 -13.70 -6.72
CA ALA A 216 24.38 -13.47 -7.87
C ALA A 216 25.15 -12.96 -9.09
N ASP A 217 26.06 -12.01 -8.89
CA ASP A 217 26.96 -11.55 -9.95
C ASP A 217 27.80 -12.71 -10.53
N ALA A 218 28.34 -13.57 -9.66
CA ALA A 218 29.10 -14.73 -10.07
C ALA A 218 28.24 -15.80 -10.78
N ALA A 219 26.98 -15.97 -10.39
CA ALA A 219 26.07 -16.98 -10.95
C ALA A 219 25.54 -16.60 -12.34
N SER A 220 25.35 -15.30 -12.62
CA SER A 220 24.78 -14.83 -13.88
C SER A 220 25.84 -14.75 -15.00
N LYS A 221 25.79 -15.73 -15.91
CA LYS A 221 26.82 -15.94 -16.95
C LYS A 221 26.48 -15.30 -18.28
N THR A 222 25.20 -15.25 -18.64
CA THR A 222 24.75 -14.69 -19.92
C THR A 222 24.33 -13.24 -19.78
N ALA A 223 24.40 -12.46 -20.88
CA ALA A 223 23.93 -11.08 -20.88
C ALA A 223 22.46 -10.95 -20.46
N TYR A 224 21.62 -11.92 -20.85
CA TYR A 224 20.21 -11.95 -20.48
C TYR A 224 19.98 -12.16 -18.98
N GLU A 225 20.68 -13.12 -18.37
CA GLU A 225 20.59 -13.37 -16.92
C GLU A 225 21.07 -12.15 -16.13
N ARG A 226 22.18 -11.55 -16.56
CA ARG A 226 22.75 -10.37 -15.90
C ARG A 226 21.82 -9.15 -15.96
N GLN A 227 21.06 -8.98 -17.04
CA GLN A 227 20.20 -7.82 -17.24
C GLN A 227 19.26 -7.56 -16.05
N ALA A 228 18.60 -8.60 -15.52
CA ALA A 228 17.71 -8.45 -14.37
C ALA A 228 18.44 -8.64 -13.03
N THR A 229 19.38 -9.57 -12.95
CA THR A 229 20.11 -9.88 -11.71
C THR A 229 20.91 -8.69 -11.21
N ILE A 230 21.60 -7.95 -12.09
CA ILE A 230 22.49 -6.86 -11.67
C ILE A 230 21.72 -5.66 -11.14
N SER A 231 20.60 -5.28 -11.77
CA SER A 231 19.71 -4.24 -11.23
C SER A 231 19.15 -4.64 -9.86
N THR A 232 18.74 -5.91 -9.70
CA THR A 232 18.26 -6.40 -8.40
C THR A 232 19.37 -6.38 -7.35
N ALA A 233 20.59 -6.78 -7.71
CA ALA A 233 21.74 -6.76 -6.83
C ALA A 233 22.15 -5.34 -6.42
N ALA A 234 22.15 -4.38 -7.35
CA ALA A 234 22.41 -2.97 -7.06
C ALA A 234 21.33 -2.39 -6.13
N TYR A 235 20.06 -2.75 -6.34
CA TYR A 235 18.96 -2.36 -5.45
C TYR A 235 19.11 -2.93 -4.04
N VAL A 236 19.56 -4.18 -3.90
CA VAL A 236 19.90 -4.78 -2.60
C VAL A 236 21.00 -4.00 -1.90
N LEU A 237 22.07 -3.61 -2.61
CA LEU A 237 23.17 -2.82 -2.04
C LEU A 237 22.71 -1.43 -1.59
N GLN A 238 21.88 -0.74 -2.38
CA GLN A 238 21.26 0.53 -2.00
C GLN A 238 20.43 0.40 -0.73
N ASN A 239 19.61 -0.64 -0.64
CA ASN A 239 18.81 -0.90 0.56
C ASN A 239 19.66 -1.41 1.74
N ALA A 240 20.88 -1.88 1.51
CA ALA A 240 21.85 -2.20 2.54
C ALA A 240 22.72 -0.99 2.96
N ASP A 241 22.36 0.22 2.52
CA ASP A 241 23.09 1.47 2.77
C ASP A 241 24.53 1.47 2.20
N ASP A 242 24.79 0.70 1.14
CA ASP A 242 26.07 0.64 0.43
C ASP A 242 25.93 1.13 -1.03
N ALA A 243 25.58 2.41 -1.17
CA ALA A 243 25.50 3.10 -2.45
C ALA A 243 26.82 3.04 -3.26
N PRO A 244 28.03 3.19 -2.66
CA PRO A 244 29.28 3.06 -3.41
C PRO A 244 29.48 1.67 -4.04
N ALA A 245 29.14 0.59 -3.33
CA ALA A 245 29.21 -0.75 -3.91
C ALA A 245 28.19 -0.94 -5.04
N ALA A 246 26.97 -0.38 -4.90
CA ALA A 246 25.96 -0.42 -5.95
C ALA A 246 26.44 0.30 -7.22
N GLU A 247 27.02 1.50 -7.07
CA GLU A 247 27.59 2.27 -8.17
C GLU A 247 28.73 1.52 -8.85
N ALA A 248 29.65 0.95 -8.08
CA ALA A 248 30.75 0.15 -8.63
C ALA A 248 30.26 -1.07 -9.44
N LEU A 249 29.23 -1.77 -8.94
CA LEU A 249 28.62 -2.91 -9.62
C LEU A 249 27.99 -2.50 -10.96
N LEU A 250 27.20 -1.41 -10.97
CA LEU A 250 26.56 -0.90 -12.18
C LEU A 250 27.57 -0.40 -13.21
N LEU A 251 28.60 0.35 -12.78
CA LEU A 251 29.67 0.84 -13.64
C LEU A 251 30.44 -0.32 -14.30
N ALA A 252 30.71 -1.40 -13.56
CA ALA A 252 31.33 -2.59 -14.12
C ALA A 252 30.43 -3.27 -15.16
N GLU A 253 29.11 -3.29 -14.93
CA GLU A 253 28.16 -3.89 -15.87
C GLU A 253 27.96 -3.07 -17.14
N LEU A 254 28.11 -1.74 -17.09
CA LEU A 254 28.07 -0.88 -18.29
C LEU A 254 29.08 -1.33 -19.36
N GLN A 255 30.24 -1.85 -18.94
CA GLN A 255 31.28 -2.32 -19.87
C GLN A 255 30.97 -3.69 -20.49
N ARG A 256 30.01 -4.42 -19.91
CA ARG A 256 29.67 -5.81 -20.28
C ARG A 256 28.34 -5.91 -21.03
N SER A 257 27.41 -5.00 -20.73
CA SER A 257 26.07 -5.02 -21.28
C SER A 257 26.03 -4.55 -22.73
N HIS A 258 25.20 -5.21 -23.55
CA HIS A 258 24.89 -4.77 -24.89
C HIS A 258 23.88 -3.61 -24.89
N THR A 259 23.21 -3.37 -23.77
CA THR A 259 22.20 -2.32 -23.59
C THR A 259 22.50 -1.49 -22.34
N PRO A 260 23.68 -0.82 -22.27
CA PRO A 260 24.17 -0.15 -21.06
C PRO A 260 23.23 0.96 -20.56
N TYR A 261 22.43 1.55 -21.46
CA TYR A 261 21.45 2.59 -21.14
C TYR A 261 20.36 2.15 -20.14
N TYR A 262 20.17 0.84 -19.90
CA TYR A 262 19.21 0.36 -18.89
C TYR A 262 19.66 0.63 -17.44
N TYR A 263 20.97 0.66 -17.19
CA TYR A 263 21.52 0.84 -15.84
C TYR A 263 21.82 2.31 -15.49
N MET A 264 21.88 3.17 -16.51
CA MET A 264 22.21 4.58 -16.33
C MET A 264 21.19 5.37 -15.48
N PRO A 265 19.87 5.10 -15.54
CA PRO A 265 18.93 5.70 -14.60
C PRO A 265 19.20 5.31 -13.14
N GLU A 266 19.63 4.08 -12.86
CA GLU A 266 20.00 3.66 -11.50
C GLU A 266 21.27 4.40 -11.03
N LEU A 267 22.24 4.61 -11.92
CA LEU A 267 23.41 5.47 -11.65
C LEU A 267 23.02 6.93 -11.42
N ALA A 268 21.99 7.42 -12.11
CA ALA A 268 21.45 8.75 -11.89
C ALA A 268 20.80 8.87 -10.50
N ASP A 269 20.02 7.87 -10.09
CA ASP A 269 19.38 7.84 -8.77
C ASP A 269 20.45 7.82 -7.66
N LEU A 270 21.51 7.04 -7.82
CA LEU A 270 22.66 7.02 -6.89
C LEU A 270 23.36 8.39 -6.82
N ALA A 271 23.54 9.05 -7.95
CA ALA A 271 24.11 10.41 -8.00
C ALA A 271 23.20 11.44 -7.33
N GLU A 272 21.90 11.32 -7.51
CA GLU A 272 20.92 12.19 -6.87
C GLU A 272 20.90 11.98 -5.34
N GLN A 273 20.93 10.74 -4.86
CA GLN A 273 20.95 10.41 -3.43
C GLN A 273 22.16 11.03 -2.70
N ARG A 274 23.30 11.18 -3.38
CA ARG A 274 24.49 11.86 -2.82
C ARG A 274 24.50 13.38 -3.04
N GLY A 275 23.44 13.96 -3.60
CA GLY A 275 23.31 15.39 -3.85
C GLY A 275 24.03 15.90 -5.11
N ASP A 276 24.45 15.02 -6.01
CA ASP A 276 25.16 15.36 -7.25
C ASP A 276 24.18 15.48 -8.43
N ALA A 277 23.46 16.60 -8.45
CA ALA A 277 22.47 16.90 -9.49
C ALA A 277 23.05 16.86 -10.91
N GLN A 278 24.29 17.32 -11.08
CA GLN A 278 24.95 17.37 -12.40
C GLN A 278 25.24 15.96 -12.92
N ALA A 279 25.83 15.09 -12.10
CA ALA A 279 26.09 13.71 -12.52
C ALA A 279 24.79 12.94 -12.77
N ALA A 280 23.74 13.17 -11.97
CA ALA A 280 22.44 12.54 -12.16
C ALA A 280 21.82 12.90 -13.52
N VAL A 281 21.76 14.19 -13.85
CA VAL A 281 21.29 14.67 -15.16
C VAL A 281 22.14 14.12 -16.30
N GLU A 282 23.46 14.07 -16.13
CA GLU A 282 24.38 13.54 -17.14
C GLU A 282 24.17 12.05 -17.40
N TRP A 283 23.91 11.25 -16.36
CA TRP A 283 23.57 9.83 -16.53
C TRP A 283 22.25 9.64 -17.27
N LEU A 284 21.22 10.41 -16.92
CA LEU A 284 19.93 10.38 -17.64
C LEU A 284 20.08 10.79 -19.11
N ARG A 285 20.93 11.79 -19.39
CA ARG A 285 21.24 12.22 -20.76
C ARG A 285 21.90 11.09 -21.56
N LYS A 286 22.94 10.45 -21.01
CA LYS A 286 23.61 9.30 -21.62
C LYS A 286 22.63 8.14 -21.84
N ALA A 287 21.74 7.90 -20.89
CA ALA A 287 20.71 6.87 -21.00
C ALA A 287 19.77 7.15 -22.18
N TYR A 288 19.33 8.40 -22.34
CA TYR A 288 18.48 8.80 -23.46
C TYR A 288 19.20 8.71 -24.82
N GLU A 289 20.46 9.14 -24.89
CA GLU A 289 21.24 9.09 -26.13
C GLU A 289 21.60 7.66 -26.55
N GLY A 290 21.83 6.78 -25.58
CA GLY A 290 22.10 5.36 -25.82
C GLY A 290 20.84 4.51 -26.03
N ALA A 291 19.64 5.04 -25.73
CA ALA A 291 18.40 4.29 -25.85
C ALA A 291 18.09 3.92 -27.31
N GLU A 292 17.80 2.65 -27.54
CA GLU A 292 17.49 2.13 -28.87
C GLU A 292 16.04 1.68 -28.97
N GLY A 293 15.45 1.97 -30.13
CA GLY A 293 14.06 1.65 -30.43
C GLY A 293 13.07 2.75 -30.03
N PRO A 294 11.89 2.78 -30.65
CA PRO A 294 11.02 3.96 -30.68
C PRO A 294 10.42 4.31 -29.32
N ALA A 295 9.79 3.32 -28.69
CA ALA A 295 9.15 3.47 -27.39
C ALA A 295 10.20 3.69 -26.27
N THR A 296 11.34 3.00 -26.36
CA THR A 296 12.46 3.13 -25.44
C THR A 296 13.05 4.54 -25.49
N ARG A 297 13.31 5.08 -26.68
CA ARG A 297 13.78 6.47 -26.86
C ARG A 297 12.88 7.47 -26.17
N VAL A 298 11.57 7.40 -26.40
CA VAL A 298 10.61 8.31 -25.75
C VAL A 298 10.60 8.11 -24.23
N GLN A 299 10.59 6.87 -23.74
CA GLN A 299 10.58 6.61 -22.30
C GLN A 299 11.83 7.17 -21.59
N TRP A 300 13.02 6.97 -22.14
CA TRP A 300 14.26 7.47 -21.55
C TRP A 300 14.40 8.98 -21.73
N GLY A 301 13.89 9.53 -22.83
CA GLY A 301 13.80 10.97 -23.04
C GLY A 301 12.90 11.66 -22.01
N VAL A 302 11.74 11.08 -21.69
CA VAL A 302 10.87 11.58 -20.60
C VAL A 302 11.60 11.54 -19.26
N LEU A 303 12.31 10.45 -18.93
CA LEU A 303 13.11 10.36 -17.70
C LEU A 303 14.18 11.47 -17.63
N TYR A 304 14.84 11.76 -18.75
CA TYR A 304 15.82 12.85 -18.81
C TYR A 304 15.18 14.23 -18.59
N VAL A 305 14.04 14.52 -19.22
CA VAL A 305 13.34 15.79 -19.01
C VAL A 305 12.83 15.93 -17.57
N ASP A 306 12.25 14.86 -17.00
CA ASP A 306 11.82 14.84 -15.60
C ASP A 306 13.02 15.10 -14.66
N GLY A 307 14.18 14.51 -14.95
CA GLY A 307 15.43 14.76 -14.25
C GLY A 307 15.88 16.23 -14.33
N LEU A 308 15.86 16.83 -15.51
CA LEU A 308 16.19 18.25 -15.70
C LEU A 308 15.24 19.17 -14.92
N VAL A 309 13.93 18.89 -14.96
CA VAL A 309 12.92 19.68 -14.22
C VAL A 309 13.15 19.58 -12.71
N ARG A 310 13.49 18.40 -12.20
CA ARG A 310 13.67 18.16 -10.76
C ARG A 310 15.01 18.67 -10.22
N LEU A 311 16.09 18.48 -10.98
CA LEU A 311 17.47 18.67 -10.51
C LEU A 311 18.09 19.99 -10.97
N THR A 312 17.63 20.52 -12.10
CA THR A 312 18.10 21.79 -12.68
C THR A 312 16.94 22.66 -13.16
N PRO A 313 15.91 22.93 -12.32
CA PRO A 313 14.68 23.61 -12.74
C PRO A 313 14.92 25.01 -13.33
N GLN A 314 16.03 25.65 -12.99
CA GLN A 314 16.45 26.96 -13.49
C GLN A 314 16.92 26.93 -14.95
N ASP A 315 17.32 25.77 -15.47
CA ASP A 315 17.82 25.64 -16.84
C ASP A 315 16.67 25.41 -17.83
N ALA A 316 15.87 26.45 -18.02
CA ALA A 316 14.75 26.44 -18.97
C ALA A 316 15.20 26.12 -20.40
N GLY A 317 16.45 26.45 -20.77
CA GLY A 317 17.01 26.16 -22.08
C GLY A 317 17.25 24.67 -22.29
N ALA A 318 17.86 23.99 -21.32
CA ALA A 318 18.06 22.54 -21.35
C ALA A 318 16.72 21.78 -21.35
N ILE A 319 15.77 22.19 -20.52
CA ILE A 319 14.43 21.59 -20.45
C ILE A 319 13.72 21.72 -21.81
N GLU A 320 13.76 22.90 -22.42
CA GLU A 320 13.16 23.13 -23.74
C GLU A 320 13.82 22.28 -24.82
N ALA A 321 15.16 22.27 -24.87
CA ALA A 321 15.91 21.52 -25.88
C ALA A 321 15.66 20.01 -25.76
N ALA A 322 15.69 19.47 -24.54
CA ALA A 322 15.43 18.06 -24.28
C ALA A 322 13.99 17.69 -24.65
N THR A 323 12.99 18.48 -24.22
CA THR A 323 11.58 18.23 -24.54
C THR A 323 11.33 18.26 -26.05
N ASN A 324 11.94 19.20 -26.78
CA ASN A 324 11.83 19.27 -28.24
C ASN A 324 12.40 18.01 -28.92
N ARG A 325 13.49 17.43 -28.41
CA ARG A 325 14.03 16.15 -28.90
C ARG A 325 13.06 15.00 -28.65
N VAL A 326 12.44 14.93 -27.48
CA VAL A 326 11.42 13.91 -27.17
C VAL A 326 10.20 14.06 -28.09
N ILE A 327 9.73 15.28 -28.36
CA ILE A 327 8.65 15.53 -29.33
C ILE A 327 9.07 15.07 -30.73
N ALA A 328 10.31 15.33 -31.15
CA ALA A 328 10.80 14.87 -32.46
C ALA A 328 10.88 13.34 -32.56
N ASP A 329 11.32 12.66 -31.50
CA ASP A 329 11.32 11.19 -31.44
C ASP A 329 9.91 10.61 -31.51
N LEU A 330 8.93 11.30 -30.93
CA LEU A 330 7.51 10.96 -31.02
C LEU A 330 6.94 11.22 -32.44
N ASP A 331 7.41 12.26 -33.13
CA ASP A 331 6.98 12.62 -34.49
C ASP A 331 7.45 11.61 -35.52
N ALA A 332 8.68 11.12 -35.34
CA ALA A 332 9.28 10.18 -36.28
C ALA A 332 8.45 8.90 -36.44
N GLN A 333 7.59 8.55 -35.47
CA GLN A 333 6.92 7.24 -35.42
C GLN A 333 5.48 7.33 -34.91
N PRO A 334 4.52 7.74 -35.77
CA PRO A 334 3.11 7.93 -35.40
C PRO A 334 2.44 6.70 -34.79
N GLU A 335 2.80 5.50 -35.26
CA GLU A 335 2.30 4.22 -34.74
C GLU A 335 2.83 3.88 -33.33
N SER A 336 3.93 4.50 -32.88
CA SER A 336 4.46 4.27 -31.53
C SER A 336 3.62 4.92 -30.42
N TYR A 337 2.61 5.71 -30.80
CA TYR A 337 1.68 6.40 -29.91
C TYR A 337 0.61 5.45 -29.33
N HIS A 338 1.04 4.35 -28.73
CA HIS A 338 0.18 3.41 -28.03
C HIS A 338 0.15 3.68 -26.52
N GLN A 339 -0.85 3.11 -25.84
CA GLN A 339 -1.31 3.46 -24.49
C GLN A 339 -0.23 3.91 -23.47
N ARG A 340 0.90 3.20 -23.35
CA ARG A 340 1.96 3.52 -22.37
C ARG A 340 2.77 4.76 -22.75
N THR A 341 3.18 4.89 -24.01
CA THR A 341 3.92 6.06 -24.51
C THR A 341 3.08 7.32 -24.33
N ARG A 342 1.77 7.23 -24.63
CA ARG A 342 0.79 8.29 -24.38
C ARG A 342 0.73 8.71 -22.92
N GLN A 343 0.52 7.76 -22.00
CA GLN A 343 0.41 8.07 -20.57
C GLN A 343 1.66 8.77 -20.00
N ARG A 344 2.86 8.34 -20.43
CA ARG A 344 4.13 8.98 -20.05
C ARG A 344 4.21 10.41 -20.56
N PHE A 345 3.81 10.63 -21.81
CA PHE A 345 3.85 11.94 -22.43
C PHE A 345 2.83 12.92 -21.82
N GLU A 346 1.61 12.45 -21.52
CA GLU A 346 0.62 13.24 -20.78
C GLU A 346 1.12 13.64 -19.39
N ARG A 347 1.80 12.73 -18.68
CA ARG A 347 2.44 13.05 -17.40
C ARG A 347 3.53 14.12 -17.56
N LEU A 348 4.36 14.01 -18.59
CA LEU A 348 5.38 15.03 -18.89
C LEU A 348 4.75 16.42 -19.11
N GLY A 349 3.61 16.49 -19.81
CA GLY A 349 2.88 17.75 -19.96
C GLY A 349 2.49 18.38 -18.62
N LYS A 350 1.98 17.58 -17.69
CA LYS A 350 1.66 18.04 -16.32
C LYS A 350 2.90 18.50 -15.56
N THR A 351 3.98 17.72 -15.62
CA THR A 351 5.27 18.08 -14.99
C THR A 351 5.76 19.44 -15.49
N LEU A 352 5.73 19.68 -16.81
CA LEU A 352 6.16 20.94 -17.41
C LEU A 352 5.23 22.11 -17.06
N THR A 353 3.92 21.88 -17.01
CA THR A 353 2.96 22.89 -16.56
C THR A 353 3.21 23.29 -15.11
N GLU A 354 3.39 22.32 -14.22
CA GLU A 354 3.70 22.56 -12.81
C GLU A 354 5.05 23.29 -12.65
N TRP A 355 6.09 22.83 -13.35
CA TRP A 355 7.39 23.49 -13.39
C TRP A 355 7.27 24.95 -13.83
N SER A 356 6.50 25.23 -14.90
CA SER A 356 6.37 26.58 -15.45
C SER A 356 5.79 27.58 -14.45
N ARG A 357 4.83 27.14 -13.62
CA ARG A 357 4.19 27.96 -12.59
C ARG A 357 5.17 28.37 -11.50
N HIS A 358 6.06 27.46 -11.12
CA HIS A 358 7.02 27.68 -10.03
C HIS A 358 8.34 28.32 -10.47
N ASN A 359 8.72 28.18 -11.75
CA ASN A 359 10.05 28.57 -12.25
C ASN A 359 10.00 29.64 -13.36
N HIS A 360 8.89 30.39 -13.46
CA HIS A 360 8.67 31.40 -14.49
C HIS A 360 8.82 30.87 -15.94
N GLY A 361 8.57 29.57 -16.14
CA GLY A 361 8.77 28.86 -17.41
C GLY A 361 7.67 29.07 -18.45
N ASN A 362 6.75 30.01 -18.25
CA ASN A 362 5.55 30.20 -19.08
C ASN A 362 5.86 30.37 -20.58
N ALA A 363 6.91 31.14 -20.91
CA ALA A 363 7.31 31.35 -22.30
C ALA A 363 7.85 30.07 -22.96
N THR A 364 8.63 29.29 -22.20
CA THR A 364 9.13 27.98 -22.64
C THR A 364 7.99 26.99 -22.83
N LEU A 365 7.07 26.90 -21.86
CA LEU A 365 5.89 26.04 -21.96
C LEU A 365 5.05 26.40 -23.19
N ALA A 366 4.80 27.69 -23.46
CA ALA A 366 4.04 28.12 -24.63
C ALA A 366 4.71 27.72 -25.96
N ARG A 367 6.05 27.79 -26.05
CA ARG A 367 6.80 27.33 -27.24
C ARG A 367 6.73 25.82 -27.42
N LEU A 368 6.91 25.06 -26.35
CA LEU A 368 6.74 23.62 -26.36
C LEU A 368 5.31 23.27 -26.78
N GLN A 369 4.32 24.00 -26.25
CA GLN A 369 2.91 23.79 -26.56
C GLN A 369 2.59 23.94 -28.03
N LYS A 370 3.13 25.02 -28.61
CA LYS A 370 3.06 25.27 -30.05
C LYS A 370 3.77 24.18 -30.87
N ARG A 371 4.93 23.70 -30.43
CA ARG A 371 5.68 22.64 -31.13
C ARG A 371 4.88 21.34 -31.16
N MET A 372 4.27 20.95 -30.05
CA MET A 372 3.43 19.75 -29.99
C MET A 372 2.18 19.90 -30.84
N LEU A 373 1.51 21.07 -30.85
CA LEU A 373 0.36 21.34 -31.73
C LEU A 373 0.69 21.05 -33.20
N GLN A 374 1.86 21.49 -33.67
CA GLN A 374 2.32 21.23 -35.05
C GLN A 374 2.51 19.74 -35.32
N SER A 375 3.07 19.03 -34.34
CA SER A 375 3.29 17.59 -34.32
C SER A 375 1.98 16.78 -34.29
N CYS A 376 0.94 17.30 -33.64
CA CYS A 376 -0.39 16.71 -33.56
C CYS A 376 -1.22 16.92 -34.83
N GLY A 377 -1.07 18.06 -35.51
CA GLY A 377 -1.76 18.35 -36.78
C GLY A 377 -1.39 17.38 -37.91
N THR A 378 -0.25 16.70 -37.81
CA THR A 378 0.19 15.65 -38.74
C THR A 378 -0.35 14.25 -38.42
N ARG A 379 -1.05 14.04 -37.28
CA ARG A 379 -1.52 12.72 -36.83
C ARG A 379 -3.03 12.57 -37.05
N GLN A 380 -3.45 11.72 -37.99
CA GLN A 380 -4.87 11.53 -38.38
C GLN A 380 -5.66 10.57 -37.46
N ALA A 381 -5.03 9.91 -36.49
CA ALA A 381 -5.72 8.97 -35.60
C ALA A 381 -6.45 9.70 -34.45
N ALA A 382 -7.75 9.42 -34.27
CA ALA A 382 -8.62 10.07 -33.27
C ALA A 382 -8.06 10.01 -31.83
N ASP A 383 -7.39 8.90 -31.48
CA ASP A 383 -6.78 8.69 -30.15
C ASP A 383 -5.52 9.54 -29.91
N ALA A 384 -4.80 9.91 -30.96
CA ALA A 384 -3.64 10.80 -30.88
C ALA A 384 -4.08 12.26 -30.69
N GLY A 385 -5.21 12.65 -31.29
CA GLY A 385 -5.81 13.98 -31.12
C GLY A 385 -6.21 14.29 -29.68
N ALA A 386 -6.94 13.38 -29.02
CA ALA A 386 -7.40 13.57 -27.64
C ALA A 386 -6.24 13.68 -26.62
N ALA A 387 -5.13 13.02 -26.90
CA ALA A 387 -3.96 13.02 -26.03
C ALA A 387 -3.08 14.26 -26.21
N CYS A 388 -2.98 14.73 -27.46
CA CYS A 388 -2.46 16.04 -27.78
C CYS A 388 -3.24 17.16 -27.09
N GLU A 389 -4.58 17.10 -27.12
CA GLU A 389 -5.43 18.04 -26.39
C GLU A 389 -5.17 18.00 -24.89
N ARG A 390 -5.08 16.82 -24.26
CA ARG A 390 -4.75 16.70 -22.84
C ARG A 390 -3.39 17.27 -22.47
N TRP A 391 -2.39 17.09 -23.31
CA TRP A 391 -1.06 17.65 -23.08
C TRP A 391 -1.05 19.18 -23.20
N LEU A 392 -1.89 19.76 -24.07
CA LEU A 392 -2.09 21.20 -24.17
C LEU A 392 -2.91 21.78 -23.01
N GLN A 393 -3.80 20.98 -22.44
CA GLN A 393 -4.68 21.36 -21.34
C GLN A 393 -3.98 21.30 -19.98
N GLY A 394 -2.88 20.54 -19.85
CA GLY A 394 -1.94 20.60 -18.72
C GLY A 394 -2.58 20.65 -17.33
#